data_AF-A0A4U5V3G0-F1
#
_entry.id   AF-A0A4U5V3G0-F1
#
_cell.length_a   1.000
_cell.length_b   1.000
_cell.length_c   1.000
_cell.angle_alpha   90.00
_cell.angle_beta   90.00
_cell.angle_gamma   90.00
#
_symmetry.space_group_name_H-M   'P 1'
#
loop_
_entity.id
_entity.type
_entity.pdbx_description
1 polymer ?
#
loop_
_entity_poly.entity_id
_entity_poly.type
_entity_poly.pdbx_seq_one_letter_code
_entity_poly.pdbx_strand_id
1 'polypeptide(L)'
;MVDSGALEAVYQPAKFSAQVFFMFLSAMMVVCIVAFILLNHHPAVARERKSDLYFSGDLAPGKREQRLSLRAQTPEQKPMISPLDNAKSSFGKGTYNNLEVLFIFIVLAWVNALTNAVLPSVQSYSCLPYGNKAYHLAAAMAAVANPVACFIAMFIPIRSLIFMGFLTMVGTGFGAYIMAMAALSPCPLLVHSAYGTVVIVLTWILFVLTLSYVKVIIGVILRDEGHSALVWCGAIVQLGSMVGAISMFPLVSVYGLFKSGDACNTKCPM
;
A
#
# COMPACT_ATOMS: atom_id res chain seq x y z
N MET A 1 -49.25 -26.06 0.91
CA MET A 1 -48.29 -25.59 -0.09
C MET A 1 -48.26 -24.07 0.01
N VAL A 2 -47.38 -23.52 0.84
CA VAL A 2 -47.19 -22.08 0.99
C VAL A 2 -45.77 -21.80 0.55
N ASP A 3 -45.64 -21.26 -0.66
CA ASP A 3 -44.38 -20.80 -1.22
C ASP A 3 -43.88 -19.66 -0.34
N SER A 4 -42.86 -19.92 0.47
CA SER A 4 -42.25 -18.91 1.33
C SER A 4 -41.45 -17.99 0.42
N GLY A 5 -42.02 -16.84 0.07
CA GLY A 5 -41.43 -15.88 -0.87
C GLY A 5 -39.97 -15.56 -0.55
N ALA A 6 -39.07 -16.21 -1.28
CA ALA A 6 -37.65 -15.95 -1.21
C ALA A 6 -37.40 -14.56 -1.81
N LEU A 7 -36.80 -13.66 -1.04
CA LEU A 7 -36.37 -12.36 -1.56
C LEU A 7 -35.14 -12.63 -2.44
N GLU A 8 -35.18 -12.19 -3.69
CA GLU A 8 -34.06 -12.31 -4.62
C GLU A 8 -33.31 -10.98 -4.71
N ALA A 9 -31.98 -11.01 -4.56
CA ALA A 9 -31.15 -9.83 -4.67
C ALA A 9 -31.11 -9.34 -6.14
N VAL A 10 -31.90 -8.32 -6.46
CA VAL A 10 -31.85 -7.67 -7.78
C VAL A 10 -30.68 -6.70 -7.84
N TYR A 11 -29.58 -7.15 -8.43
CA TYR A 11 -28.44 -6.29 -8.73
C TYR A 11 -28.80 -5.32 -9.87
N GLN A 12 -28.59 -4.03 -9.65
CA GLN A 12 -28.77 -3.07 -10.74
C GLN A 12 -27.75 -3.37 -11.85
N PRO A 13 -28.16 -3.36 -13.12
CA PRO A 13 -27.24 -3.56 -14.23
C PRO A 13 -26.15 -2.50 -14.18
N ALA A 14 -24.90 -2.92 -14.42
CA ALA A 14 -23.79 -1.99 -14.51
C ALA A 14 -24.10 -0.93 -15.58
N LYS A 15 -23.85 0.35 -15.27
CA LYS A 15 -24.11 1.46 -16.21
C LYS A 15 -23.33 1.34 -17.52
N PHE A 16 -22.26 0.54 -17.52
CA PHE A 16 -21.41 0.21 -18.67
C PHE A 16 -20.90 -1.22 -18.51
N SER A 17 -20.64 -1.90 -19.62
CA SER A 17 -20.06 -3.26 -19.62
C SER A 17 -18.64 -3.25 -19.05
N ALA A 18 -18.24 -4.34 -18.40
CA ALA A 18 -16.88 -4.54 -17.90
C ALA A 18 -15.82 -4.39 -19.02
N GLN A 19 -16.16 -4.77 -20.25
CA GLN A 19 -15.25 -4.60 -21.40
C GLN A 19 -14.94 -3.12 -21.68
N VAL A 20 -15.96 -2.26 -21.65
CA VAL A 20 -15.80 -0.80 -21.86
C VAL A 20 -14.95 -0.20 -20.74
N PHE A 21 -15.19 -0.64 -19.50
CA PHE A 21 -14.39 -0.23 -18.34
C PHE A 21 -12.91 -0.58 -18.48
N PHE A 22 -12.59 -1.84 -18.83
CA PHE A 22 -11.21 -2.27 -19.01
C PHE A 22 -10.54 -1.61 -20.21
N MET A 23 -11.26 -1.39 -21.31
CA MET A 23 -10.76 -0.63 -22.46
C MET A 23 -10.42 0.81 -22.07
N PHE A 24 -11.30 1.47 -21.33
CA PHE A 24 -11.06 2.82 -20.83
C PHE A 24 -9.83 2.87 -19.90
N LEU A 25 -9.72 1.94 -18.94
CA LEU A 25 -8.54 1.83 -18.08
C LEU A 25 -7.25 1.61 -18.89
N SER A 26 -7.29 0.74 -19.90
CA SER A 26 -6.12 0.49 -20.76
C SER A 26 -5.68 1.75 -21.52
N ALA A 27 -6.63 2.53 -22.05
CA ALA A 27 -6.34 3.79 -22.73
C ALA A 27 -5.72 4.81 -21.77
N MET A 28 -6.23 4.94 -20.54
CA MET A 28 -5.63 5.80 -19.52
C MET A 28 -4.19 5.39 -19.21
N MET A 29 -3.92 4.09 -19.06
CA MET A 29 -2.57 3.59 -18.82
C MET A 29 -1.61 3.88 -19.99
N VAL A 30 -2.08 3.76 -21.23
CA VAL A 30 -1.28 4.13 -22.43
C VAL A 30 -0.97 5.63 -22.42
N VAL A 31 -1.94 6.50 -22.11
CA VAL A 31 -1.70 7.94 -21.99
C VAL A 31 -0.67 8.25 -20.91
N CYS A 32 -0.73 7.57 -19.76
CA CYS A 32 0.28 7.70 -18.70
C CYS A 32 1.68 7.29 -19.17
N ILE A 33 1.80 6.20 -19.94
CA ILE A 33 3.08 5.77 -20.52
C ILE A 33 3.61 6.82 -21.50
N VAL A 34 2.76 7.33 -22.39
CA VAL A 34 3.14 8.39 -23.34
C VAL A 34 3.61 9.64 -22.59
N ALA A 35 2.88 10.07 -21.56
CA ALA A 35 3.27 11.21 -20.73
C ALA A 35 4.63 10.98 -20.04
N PHE A 36 4.90 9.77 -19.55
CA PHE A 36 6.17 9.42 -18.92
C PHE A 36 7.34 9.41 -19.93
N ILE A 37 7.12 8.86 -21.13
CA ILE A 37 8.09 8.90 -22.23
C ILE A 37 8.40 10.35 -22.62
N LEU A 38 7.36 11.18 -22.78
CA LEU A 38 7.52 12.60 -23.05
C LEU A 38 8.34 13.27 -21.94
N LEU A 39 8.00 13.05 -20.67
CA LEU A 39 8.75 13.65 -19.54
C LEU A 39 10.23 13.22 -19.54
N ASN A 40 10.52 11.96 -19.87
CA ASN A 40 11.88 11.42 -19.84
C ASN A 40 12.74 11.82 -21.07
N HIS A 41 12.11 11.98 -22.24
CA HIS A 41 12.81 12.30 -23.48
C HIS A 41 12.69 13.76 -23.92
N HIS A 42 11.85 14.58 -23.27
CA HIS A 42 11.69 15.97 -23.67
C HIS A 42 12.99 16.76 -23.40
N PRO A 43 13.58 17.40 -24.43
CA PRO A 43 14.89 18.03 -24.35
C PRO A 43 14.98 19.18 -23.34
N ALA A 44 13.85 19.79 -22.96
CA ALA A 44 13.82 20.80 -21.90
C ALA A 44 14.19 20.24 -20.52
N VAL A 45 13.78 19.00 -20.20
CA VAL A 45 14.08 18.33 -18.93
C VAL A 45 15.53 17.81 -18.91
N ALA A 46 16.03 17.35 -20.06
CA ALA A 46 17.43 16.96 -20.22
C ALA A 46 18.41 18.15 -20.04
N ARG A 47 17.94 19.39 -20.28
CA ARG A 47 18.72 20.62 -20.10
C ARG A 47 18.84 21.00 -18.62
N GLU A 48 17.78 20.88 -17.83
CA GLU A 48 17.82 21.06 -16.37
C GLU A 48 18.70 20.00 -15.70
N ARG A 49 18.57 18.73 -16.11
CA ARG A 49 19.38 17.62 -15.57
C ARG A 49 20.89 17.81 -15.78
N LYS A 50 21.29 18.47 -16.88
CA LYS A 50 22.70 18.82 -17.13
C LYS A 50 23.12 20.06 -16.32
N SER A 51 22.24 21.04 -16.12
CA SER A 51 22.54 22.27 -15.39
C SER A 51 22.96 22.01 -13.93
N ASP A 52 22.28 21.10 -13.23
CA ASP A 52 22.62 20.71 -11.84
C ASP A 52 24.00 20.04 -11.73
N LEU A 53 24.41 19.30 -12.75
CA LEU A 53 25.71 18.62 -12.80
C LEU A 53 26.87 19.62 -13.00
N TYR A 54 26.64 20.71 -13.74
CA TYR A 54 27.62 21.78 -13.91
C TYR A 54 27.75 22.67 -12.67
N PHE A 55 26.65 22.94 -11.96
CA PHE A 55 26.70 23.74 -10.73
C PHE A 55 27.42 23.02 -9.57
N SER A 56 27.38 21.69 -9.54
CA SER A 56 28.07 20.88 -8.52
C SER A 56 29.56 20.64 -8.81
N GLY A 57 30.04 20.94 -10.03
CA GLY A 57 31.41 20.66 -10.47
C GLY A 57 32.43 21.77 -10.19
N ASP A 58 32.00 22.98 -9.82
CA ASP A 58 32.88 24.15 -9.75
C ASP A 58 33.36 24.49 -8.30
N LEU A 59 33.18 23.55 -7.37
CA LEU A 59 33.48 23.74 -5.94
C LEU A 59 34.39 22.64 -5.35
N ALA A 60 35.50 22.31 -6.02
CA ALA A 60 36.74 21.81 -5.40
C ALA A 60 37.82 21.56 -6.48
N PRO A 61 39.08 22.03 -6.29
CA PRO A 61 39.89 21.46 -5.21
C PRO A 61 40.76 22.49 -4.47
N GLY A 62 40.64 22.54 -3.15
CA GLY A 62 41.67 23.18 -2.32
C GLY A 62 41.21 23.66 -0.95
N LYS A 63 41.17 22.74 0.03
CA LYS A 63 41.97 22.85 1.27
C LYS A 63 41.57 21.77 2.28
N ARG A 64 42.61 21.08 2.71
CA ARG A 64 42.68 20.16 3.83
C ARG A 64 42.52 20.97 5.13
N GLU A 65 41.93 20.31 6.12
CA GLU A 65 41.97 20.59 7.57
C GLU A 65 40.84 21.41 8.22
N GLN A 66 40.13 20.68 9.12
CA GLN A 66 39.63 21.13 10.42
C GLN A 66 38.40 22.07 10.47
N ARG A 67 37.21 21.47 10.61
CA ARG A 67 36.20 22.01 11.55
C ARG A 67 35.23 20.96 12.07
N LEU A 68 35.45 20.65 13.34
CA LEU A 68 34.51 20.06 14.28
C LEU A 68 33.30 20.99 14.47
N SER A 69 32.11 20.38 14.62
CA SER A 69 30.82 20.98 15.03
C SER A 69 30.16 21.98 14.07
N LEU A 70 29.08 21.56 13.40
CA LEU A 70 27.73 22.07 13.68
C LEU A 70 26.66 21.19 13.00
N ARG A 71 25.78 20.64 13.83
CA ARG A 71 24.52 20.00 13.45
C ARG A 71 23.56 21.06 12.91
N ALA A 72 23.28 21.01 11.61
CA ALA A 72 22.10 21.63 11.03
C ALA A 72 21.55 20.66 9.98
N GLN A 73 20.48 19.96 10.35
CA GLN A 73 19.71 19.12 9.43
C GLN A 73 19.10 20.01 8.36
N THR A 74 19.63 19.95 7.14
CA THR A 74 19.00 20.47 5.93
C THR A 74 18.38 19.28 5.21
N PRO A 75 17.04 19.16 5.14
CA PRO A 75 16.39 18.05 4.47
C PRO A 75 16.07 18.46 3.03
N GLU A 76 17.00 18.37 2.10
CA GLU A 76 16.69 18.60 0.67
C GLU A 76 17.65 17.83 -0.26
N GLN A 77 17.05 17.19 -1.26
CA GLN A 77 17.65 16.86 -2.57
C GLN A 77 18.95 16.06 -2.61
N LYS A 78 18.85 14.74 -2.42
CA LYS A 78 19.74 13.82 -3.15
C LYS A 78 19.10 13.54 -4.52
N PRO A 79 19.78 13.84 -5.65
CA PRO A 79 19.21 13.62 -6.98
C PRO A 79 18.88 12.14 -7.18
N MET A 80 17.66 11.86 -7.64
CA MET A 80 17.17 10.48 -7.80
C MET A 80 17.87 9.71 -8.92
N ILE A 81 18.68 10.37 -9.77
CA ILE A 81 19.37 9.74 -10.91
C ILE A 81 20.73 10.40 -11.18
N SER A 82 21.79 9.98 -10.47
CA SER A 82 23.16 10.31 -10.86
C SER A 82 23.66 9.32 -11.94
N PRO A 83 24.18 9.76 -13.11
CA PRO A 83 24.54 8.87 -14.21
C PRO A 83 25.84 8.08 -14.03
N LEU A 84 26.55 8.21 -12.91
CA LEU A 84 27.88 7.63 -12.80
C LEU A 84 28.22 7.26 -11.36
N ASP A 85 27.80 6.08 -10.92
CA ASP A 85 28.44 5.39 -9.81
C ASP A 85 28.61 3.91 -10.16
N ASN A 86 29.69 3.62 -10.90
CA ASN A 86 30.38 2.35 -10.89
C ASN A 86 31.16 2.18 -9.57
N ALA A 87 30.49 2.39 -8.44
CA ALA A 87 31.05 2.19 -7.11
C ALA A 87 30.19 1.13 -6.42
N LYS A 88 30.80 -0.04 -6.16
CA LYS A 88 30.25 -1.17 -5.38
C LYS A 88 29.17 -0.69 -4.41
N SER A 89 27.90 -0.94 -4.75
CA SER A 89 26.74 -0.50 -3.98
C SER A 89 26.69 -1.24 -2.66
N SER A 90 27.38 -0.71 -1.65
CA SER A 90 27.34 -1.27 -0.31
C SER A 90 26.15 -0.68 0.42
N PHE A 91 24.96 -1.20 0.09
CA PHE A 91 23.82 -1.10 0.99
C PHE A 91 24.23 -1.65 2.37
N GLY A 92 23.91 -0.96 3.47
CA GLY A 92 24.29 -1.39 4.83
C GLY A 92 25.66 -0.92 5.35
N LYS A 93 26.29 0.11 4.75
CA LYS A 93 27.51 0.74 5.31
C LYS A 93 27.27 2.02 6.13
N GLY A 94 26.04 2.55 6.15
CA GLY A 94 25.80 3.92 6.63
C GLY A 94 25.06 4.06 7.96
N THR A 95 24.05 3.25 8.26
CA THR A 95 23.20 3.48 9.47
C THR A 95 22.56 2.21 10.02
N TYR A 96 22.25 1.23 9.17
CA TYR A 96 21.58 -0.01 9.56
C TYR A 96 22.43 -1.26 9.29
N ASN A 97 22.36 -2.24 10.19
CA ASN A 97 22.98 -3.54 10.03
C ASN A 97 22.24 -4.37 8.95
N ASN A 98 22.91 -5.37 8.37
CA ASN A 98 22.31 -6.27 7.37
C ASN A 98 21.02 -6.95 7.85
N LEU A 99 20.94 -7.28 9.14
CA LEU A 99 19.72 -7.84 9.76
C LEU A 99 18.56 -6.83 9.81
N GLU A 100 18.85 -5.57 10.08
CA GLU A 100 17.84 -4.50 10.13
C GLU A 100 17.34 -4.18 8.72
N VAL A 101 18.24 -4.14 7.75
CA VAL A 101 17.94 -4.07 6.32
C VAL A 101 17.03 -5.22 5.88
N LEU A 102 17.37 -6.45 6.25
CA LEU A 102 16.54 -7.63 5.94
C LEU A 102 15.16 -7.51 6.57
N PHE A 103 15.09 -7.08 7.83
CA PHE A 103 13.83 -6.85 8.53
C PHE A 103 12.96 -5.80 7.81
N ILE A 104 13.54 -4.67 7.39
CA ILE A 104 12.82 -3.63 6.63
C ILE A 104 12.22 -4.21 5.35
N PHE A 105 12.96 -5.01 4.60
CA PHE A 105 12.45 -5.61 3.36
C PHE A 105 11.37 -6.66 3.61
N ILE A 106 11.51 -7.49 4.66
CA ILE A 106 10.47 -8.46 5.03
C ILE A 106 9.17 -7.73 5.40
N VAL A 107 9.27 -6.68 6.23
CA VAL A 107 8.12 -5.86 6.59
C VAL A 107 7.52 -5.19 5.36
N LEU A 108 8.33 -4.64 4.46
CA LEU A 108 7.87 -4.02 3.23
C LEU A 108 7.10 -5.01 2.35
N ALA A 109 7.64 -6.21 2.13
CA ALA A 109 7.00 -7.26 1.35
C ALA A 109 5.67 -7.68 2.00
N TRP A 110 5.68 -7.94 3.31
CA TRP A 110 4.50 -8.35 4.09
C TRP A 110 3.38 -7.30 4.01
N VAL A 111 3.71 -6.05 4.31
CA VAL A 111 2.73 -4.96 4.31
C VAL A 111 2.14 -4.73 2.92
N ASN A 112 2.94 -4.85 1.86
CA ASN A 112 2.43 -4.77 0.48
C ASN A 112 1.62 -5.98 0.05
N ALA A 113 1.94 -7.19 0.52
CA ALA A 113 1.10 -8.36 0.31
C ALA A 113 -0.29 -8.16 0.93
N LEU A 114 -0.33 -7.71 2.19
CA LEU A 114 -1.58 -7.51 2.93
C LEU A 114 -2.47 -6.43 2.29
N THR A 115 -1.92 -5.26 2.03
CA THR A 115 -2.69 -4.08 1.62
C THR A 115 -3.07 -4.05 0.14
N ASN A 116 -2.30 -4.69 -0.74
CA ASN A 116 -2.54 -4.59 -2.19
C ASN A 116 -3.20 -5.85 -2.78
N ALA A 117 -3.12 -6.99 -2.09
CA ALA A 117 -3.65 -8.24 -2.59
C ALA A 117 -4.56 -8.94 -1.58
N VAL A 118 -4.03 -9.28 -0.40
CA VAL A 118 -4.71 -10.20 0.50
C VAL A 118 -6.02 -9.63 1.02
N LEU A 119 -5.99 -8.48 1.69
CA LEU A 119 -7.18 -7.92 2.30
C LEU A 119 -8.19 -7.41 1.25
N PRO A 120 -7.79 -6.66 0.19
CA PRO A 120 -8.73 -6.24 -0.84
C PRO A 120 -9.51 -7.40 -1.46
N SER A 121 -8.89 -8.57 -1.63
CA SER A 121 -9.57 -9.76 -2.19
C SER A 121 -10.70 -10.29 -1.30
N VAL A 122 -10.62 -10.08 0.02
CA VAL A 122 -11.63 -10.54 0.99
C VAL A 122 -12.58 -9.44 1.47
N GLN A 123 -12.43 -8.22 0.95
CA GLN A 123 -13.16 -7.05 1.44
C GLN A 123 -14.68 -7.20 1.31
N SER A 124 -15.15 -7.71 0.17
CA SER A 124 -16.57 -8.02 -0.04
C SER A 124 -17.07 -9.04 0.97
N TYR A 125 -16.34 -10.13 1.20
CA TYR A 125 -16.73 -11.18 2.15
C TYR A 125 -16.78 -10.71 3.60
N SER A 126 -15.90 -9.78 3.99
CA SER A 126 -15.84 -9.23 5.35
C SER A 126 -16.93 -8.19 5.63
N CYS A 127 -17.27 -7.33 4.65
CA CYS A 127 -18.14 -6.17 4.90
C CYS A 127 -19.57 -6.34 4.38
N LEU A 128 -19.78 -7.10 3.30
CA LEU A 128 -21.11 -7.27 2.70
C LEU A 128 -22.14 -7.90 3.65
N PRO A 129 -21.79 -8.85 4.55
CA PRO A 129 -22.73 -9.37 5.54
C PRO A 129 -23.27 -8.31 6.50
N TYR A 130 -22.52 -7.23 6.77
CA TYR A 130 -22.96 -6.09 7.58
C TYR A 130 -23.79 -5.06 6.79
N GLY A 131 -24.02 -5.31 5.50
CA GLY A 131 -24.85 -4.51 4.60
C GLY A 131 -24.05 -3.73 3.54
N ASN A 132 -24.71 -3.46 2.41
CA ASN A 132 -24.12 -2.74 1.27
C ASN A 132 -23.56 -1.36 1.66
N LYS A 133 -24.22 -0.65 2.58
CA LYS A 133 -23.76 0.65 3.08
C LYS A 133 -22.43 0.53 3.84
N ALA A 134 -22.26 -0.52 4.63
CA ALA A 134 -21.03 -0.80 5.37
C ALA A 134 -19.86 -1.08 4.41
N TYR A 135 -20.09 -1.91 3.38
CA TYR A 135 -19.11 -2.21 2.36
C TYR A 135 -18.63 -0.96 1.61
N HIS A 136 -19.56 -0.15 1.10
CA HIS A 136 -19.21 1.07 0.37
C HIS A 136 -18.52 2.11 1.26
N LEU A 137 -18.98 2.27 2.49
CA LEU A 137 -18.36 3.19 3.45
C LEU A 137 -16.94 2.75 3.82
N ALA A 138 -16.74 1.46 4.13
CA ALA A 138 -15.43 0.90 4.41
C ALA A 138 -14.48 1.10 3.23
N ALA A 139 -14.92 0.80 2.00
CA ALA A 139 -14.11 0.97 0.80
C ALA A 139 -13.68 2.43 0.58
N ALA A 140 -14.63 3.36 0.68
CA ALA A 140 -14.36 4.79 0.48
C ALA A 140 -13.43 5.35 1.57
N MET A 141 -13.73 5.07 2.84
CA MET A 141 -12.94 5.60 3.96
C MET A 141 -11.54 4.96 4.03
N ALA A 142 -11.41 3.68 3.67
CA ALA A 142 -10.11 3.03 3.51
C ALA A 142 -9.28 3.70 2.40
N ALA A 143 -9.88 4.05 1.26
CA ALA A 143 -9.18 4.76 0.20
C ALA A 143 -8.70 6.16 0.66
N VAL A 144 -9.47 6.85 1.50
CA VAL A 144 -9.09 8.15 2.11
C VAL A 144 -8.01 7.98 3.19
N ALA A 145 -7.98 6.85 3.90
CA ALA A 145 -6.99 6.59 4.94
C ALA A 145 -5.54 6.57 4.41
N ASN A 146 -5.33 6.16 3.15
CA ASN A 146 -4.01 6.17 2.49
C ASN A 146 -3.38 7.58 2.44
N PRO A 147 -3.99 8.59 1.78
CA PRO A 147 -3.43 9.94 1.75
C PRO A 147 -3.37 10.58 3.14
N VAL A 148 -4.30 10.26 4.05
CA VAL A 148 -4.22 10.71 5.44
C VAL A 148 -2.97 10.14 6.14
N ALA A 149 -2.65 8.86 5.93
CA ALA A 149 -1.42 8.26 6.46
C ALA A 149 -0.17 8.97 5.91
N CYS A 150 -0.14 9.24 4.60
CA CYS A 150 0.94 9.99 3.96
C CYS A 150 1.08 11.40 4.56
N PHE A 151 -0.04 12.10 4.78
CA PHE A 151 -0.05 13.42 5.39
C PHE A 151 0.49 13.38 6.82
N ILE A 152 0.05 12.44 7.64
CA ILE A 152 0.57 12.26 9.01
C ILE A 152 2.07 11.98 8.99
N ALA A 153 2.53 11.09 8.11
CA ALA A 153 3.95 10.74 7.98
C ALA A 153 4.81 11.92 7.51
N MET A 154 4.24 12.87 6.76
CA MET A 154 4.94 14.09 6.36
C MET A 154 5.29 14.97 7.56
N PHE A 155 4.40 15.09 8.56
CA PHE A 155 4.66 15.88 9.77
C PHE A 155 5.38 15.10 10.86
N ILE A 156 5.15 13.79 10.94
CA ILE A 156 5.65 12.94 12.02
C ILE A 156 6.37 11.71 11.45
N PRO A 157 7.57 11.87 10.86
CA PRO A 157 8.35 10.74 10.35
C PRO A 157 9.15 10.06 11.47
N ILE A 158 8.54 9.12 12.21
CA ILE A 158 9.23 8.37 13.28
C ILE A 158 10.03 7.22 12.66
N ARG A 159 11.35 7.34 12.65
CA ARG A 159 12.29 6.38 12.02
C ARG A 159 12.78 5.27 12.96
N SER A 160 11.94 4.85 13.90
CA SER A 160 12.29 3.77 14.85
C SER A 160 11.85 2.42 14.29
N LEU A 161 12.79 1.47 14.15
CA LEU A 161 12.48 0.10 13.71
C LEU A 161 11.56 -0.63 14.67
N ILE A 162 11.70 -0.38 15.98
CA ILE A 162 10.82 -0.95 17.01
C ILE A 162 9.39 -0.42 16.84
N PHE A 163 9.25 0.90 16.65
CA PHE A 163 7.95 1.50 16.41
C PHE A 163 7.31 0.97 15.12
N MET A 164 8.09 0.88 14.05
CA MET A 164 7.66 0.30 12.77
C MET A 164 7.21 -1.16 12.92
N GLY A 165 7.96 -1.98 13.66
CA GLY A 165 7.61 -3.37 13.93
C GLY A 165 6.32 -3.50 14.76
N PHE A 166 6.20 -2.70 15.82
CA PHE A 166 4.98 -2.63 16.62
C PHE A 166 3.76 -2.24 15.78
N LEU A 167 3.89 -1.19 14.96
CA LEU A 167 2.82 -0.70 14.12
C LEU A 167 2.43 -1.72 13.03
N THR A 168 3.41 -2.46 12.50
CA THR A 168 3.17 -3.58 11.57
C THR A 168 2.40 -4.71 12.26
N MET A 169 2.75 -5.05 13.49
CA MET A 169 2.05 -6.07 14.27
C MET A 169 0.60 -5.65 14.56
N VAL A 170 0.38 -4.41 14.99
CA VAL A 170 -0.97 -3.85 15.21
C VAL A 170 -1.79 -3.86 13.92
N GLY A 171 -1.22 -3.38 12.82
CA GLY A 171 -1.88 -3.39 11.50
C GLY A 171 -2.19 -4.80 11.02
N THR A 172 -1.28 -5.75 11.24
CA THR A 172 -1.52 -7.17 10.94
C THR A 172 -2.63 -7.75 11.81
N GLY A 173 -2.75 -7.34 13.08
CA GLY A 173 -3.86 -7.71 13.97
C GLY A 173 -5.22 -7.26 13.44
N PHE A 174 -5.32 -6.01 12.97
CA PHE A 174 -6.54 -5.53 12.27
C PHE A 174 -6.83 -6.36 11.02
N GLY A 175 -5.80 -6.68 10.23
CA GLY A 175 -5.93 -7.55 9.06
C GLY A 175 -6.41 -8.96 9.40
N ALA A 176 -5.90 -9.54 10.49
CA ALA A 176 -6.31 -10.86 10.97
C ALA A 176 -7.79 -10.86 11.41
N TYR A 177 -8.25 -9.80 12.09
CA TYR A 177 -9.66 -9.63 12.42
C TYR A 177 -10.54 -9.56 11.15
N ILE A 178 -10.15 -8.75 10.16
CA ILE A 178 -10.87 -8.66 8.89
C ILE A 178 -10.94 -10.02 8.18
N MET A 179 -9.81 -10.74 8.15
CA MET A 179 -9.73 -12.08 7.57
C MET A 179 -10.62 -13.07 8.31
N ALA A 180 -10.68 -13.00 9.64
CA ALA A 180 -11.57 -13.83 10.44
C ALA A 180 -13.05 -13.54 10.14
N MET A 181 -13.44 -12.27 10.01
CA MET A 181 -14.81 -11.90 9.62
C MET A 181 -15.13 -12.38 8.20
N ALA A 182 -14.17 -12.34 7.28
CA ALA A 182 -14.34 -12.92 5.94
C ALA A 182 -14.51 -14.45 6.00
N ALA A 183 -13.70 -15.15 6.79
CA ALA A 183 -13.76 -16.61 6.93
C ALA A 183 -15.06 -17.10 7.62
N LEU A 184 -15.62 -16.30 8.52
CA LEU A 184 -16.91 -16.55 9.16
C LEU A 184 -18.11 -16.15 8.29
N SER A 185 -17.87 -15.53 7.13
CA SER A 185 -18.92 -15.22 6.15
C SER A 185 -19.57 -16.53 5.68
N PRO A 186 -20.92 -16.65 5.72
CA PRO A 186 -21.90 -15.57 5.59
C PRO A 186 -22.43 -14.97 6.91
N CYS A 187 -22.04 -15.49 8.07
CA CYS A 187 -22.56 -15.08 9.38
C CYS A 187 -21.43 -14.62 10.33
N PRO A 188 -20.81 -13.46 10.08
CA PRO A 188 -19.73 -12.97 10.91
C PRO A 188 -20.25 -12.53 12.29
N LEU A 189 -19.33 -12.40 13.25
CA LEU A 189 -19.66 -12.00 14.61
C LEU A 189 -20.36 -10.64 14.61
N LEU A 190 -21.41 -10.49 15.43
CA LEU A 190 -22.13 -9.23 15.62
C LEU A 190 -22.89 -8.70 14.38
N VAL A 191 -23.21 -9.55 13.40
CA VAL A 191 -23.92 -9.17 12.17
C VAL A 191 -25.28 -8.49 12.41
N HIS A 192 -25.99 -8.84 13.49
CA HIS A 192 -27.30 -8.29 13.82
C HIS A 192 -27.27 -6.97 14.60
N SER A 193 -26.09 -6.41 14.83
CA SER A 193 -25.91 -5.24 15.69
C SER A 193 -25.22 -4.10 14.94
N ALA A 194 -25.71 -2.87 15.12
CA ALA A 194 -25.09 -1.67 14.55
C ALA A 194 -23.63 -1.50 14.98
N TYR A 195 -23.27 -2.04 16.16
CA TYR A 195 -21.89 -2.08 16.64
C TYR A 195 -20.97 -2.89 15.71
N GLY A 196 -21.44 -3.99 15.11
CA GLY A 196 -20.65 -4.81 14.19
C GLY A 196 -20.26 -4.05 12.93
N THR A 197 -21.22 -3.32 12.36
CA THR A 197 -20.99 -2.44 11.20
C THR A 197 -19.96 -1.35 11.49
N VAL A 198 -20.04 -0.69 12.65
CA VAL A 198 -19.08 0.36 13.02
C VAL A 198 -17.70 -0.23 13.24
N VAL A 199 -17.59 -1.36 13.92
CA VAL A 199 -16.31 -2.02 14.22
C VAL A 199 -15.62 -2.48 12.93
N ILE A 200 -16.32 -3.12 12.00
CA ILE A 200 -15.69 -3.59 10.74
C ILE A 200 -15.21 -2.41 9.89
N VAL A 201 -16.01 -1.34 9.77
CA VAL A 201 -15.62 -0.13 9.02
C VAL A 201 -14.41 0.53 9.67
N LEU A 202 -14.44 0.71 11.00
CA LEU A 202 -13.32 1.31 11.73
C LEU A 202 -12.05 0.47 11.61
N THR A 203 -12.18 -0.85 11.66
CA THR A 203 -11.03 -1.77 11.53
C THR A 203 -10.39 -1.67 10.16
N TRP A 204 -11.18 -1.55 9.08
CA TRP A 204 -10.67 -1.30 7.73
C TRP A 204 -9.91 0.03 7.62
N ILE A 205 -10.45 1.10 8.20
CA ILE A 205 -9.80 2.41 8.21
C ILE A 205 -8.47 2.34 8.96
N LEU A 206 -8.46 1.77 10.17
CA LEU A 206 -7.27 1.64 10.99
C LEU A 206 -6.22 0.73 10.33
N PHE A 207 -6.63 -0.40 9.77
CA PHE A 207 -5.75 -1.29 9.00
C PHE A 207 -5.00 -0.53 7.91
N VAL A 208 -5.73 0.19 7.05
CA VAL A 208 -5.14 0.93 5.94
C VAL A 208 -4.29 2.10 6.42
N LEU A 209 -4.78 2.88 7.38
CA LEU A 209 -4.04 4.01 7.96
C LEU A 209 -2.69 3.57 8.54
N THR A 210 -2.71 2.54 9.39
CA THR A 210 -1.56 2.01 10.10
C THR A 210 -0.52 1.43 9.13
N LEU A 211 -0.94 0.56 8.21
CA LEU A 211 -0.02 -0.09 7.28
C LEU A 211 0.51 0.86 6.20
N SER A 212 -0.29 1.83 5.75
CA SER A 212 0.19 2.84 4.81
C SER A 212 1.19 3.80 5.47
N TYR A 213 1.02 4.13 6.76
CA TYR A 213 2.04 4.87 7.50
C TYR A 213 3.37 4.08 7.54
N VAL A 214 3.33 2.77 7.84
CA VAL A 214 4.53 1.91 7.83
C VAL A 214 5.22 1.94 6.46
N LYS A 215 4.47 1.81 5.36
CA LYS A 215 5.03 1.88 4.00
C LYS A 215 5.76 3.20 3.74
N VAL A 216 5.16 4.32 4.15
CA VAL A 216 5.77 5.65 3.95
C VAL A 216 7.06 5.77 4.74
N ILE A 217 7.08 5.35 6.01
CA ILE A 217 8.30 5.39 6.83
C ILE A 217 9.40 4.51 6.22
N ILE A 218 9.08 3.30 5.73
CA ILE A 218 10.05 2.46 5.01
C ILE A 218 10.58 3.16 3.76
N GLY A 219 9.70 3.79 2.99
CA GLY A 219 10.08 4.57 1.81
C GLY A 219 11.03 5.73 2.16
N VAL A 220 10.78 6.42 3.27
CA VAL A 220 11.65 7.49 3.78
C VAL A 220 13.01 6.94 4.23
N ILE A 221 13.05 5.80 4.92
CA ILE A 221 14.30 5.16 5.35
C ILE A 221 15.12 4.71 4.12
N LEU A 222 14.50 4.04 3.15
CA LEU A 222 15.18 3.54 1.96
C LEU A 222 15.62 4.66 1.02
N ARG A 223 14.90 5.78 0.98
CA ARG A 223 15.29 6.97 0.21
C ARG A 223 16.62 7.54 0.66
N ASP A 224 16.90 7.52 1.96
CA ASP A 224 18.12 8.10 2.53
C ASP A 224 19.37 7.24 2.23
N GLU A 225 19.19 5.92 2.07
CA GLU A 225 20.24 4.97 1.69
C GLU A 225 20.66 5.08 0.20
N GLY A 226 19.85 5.74 -0.63
CA GLY A 226 20.19 6.11 -2.01
C GLY A 226 19.48 5.31 -3.11
N HIS A 227 19.91 5.53 -4.37
CA HIS A 227 19.21 5.05 -5.56
C HIS A 227 19.02 3.52 -5.61
N SER A 228 20.07 2.74 -5.31
CA SER A 228 19.98 1.28 -5.33
C SER A 228 18.95 0.74 -4.33
N ALA A 229 18.82 1.36 -3.15
CA ALA A 229 17.84 0.97 -2.14
C ALA A 229 16.41 1.23 -2.61
N LEU A 230 16.18 2.31 -3.37
CA LEU A 230 14.88 2.64 -3.93
C LEU A 230 14.46 1.68 -5.06
N VAL A 231 15.40 1.24 -5.89
CA VAL A 231 15.14 0.19 -6.90
C VAL A 231 14.75 -1.12 -6.22
N TRP A 232 15.50 -1.54 -5.21
CA TRP A 232 15.15 -2.72 -4.41
C TRP A 232 13.82 -2.55 -3.67
N CYS A 233 13.50 -1.34 -3.17
CA CYS A 233 12.19 -1.02 -2.59
C CYS A 233 11.06 -1.35 -3.57
N GLY A 234 11.14 -0.82 -4.80
CA GLY A 234 10.15 -1.09 -5.85
C GLY A 234 10.03 -2.57 -6.18
N ALA A 235 11.16 -3.28 -6.31
CA ALA A 235 11.16 -4.72 -6.57
C ALA A 235 10.47 -5.50 -5.43
N ILE A 236 10.78 -5.20 -4.18
CA ILE A 236 10.21 -5.86 -3.00
C ILE A 236 8.72 -5.55 -2.83
N VAL A 237 8.28 -4.32 -3.11
CA VAL A 237 6.85 -3.95 -3.15
C VAL A 237 6.10 -4.84 -4.14
N GLN A 238 6.61 -4.95 -5.36
CA GLN A 238 5.97 -5.74 -6.41
C GLN A 238 5.97 -7.23 -6.09
N LEU A 239 7.09 -7.76 -5.58
CA LEU A 239 7.21 -9.15 -5.15
C LEU A 239 6.22 -9.46 -4.02
N GLY A 240 6.10 -8.59 -3.01
CA GLY A 240 5.14 -8.77 -1.92
C GLY A 240 3.70 -8.84 -2.41
N SER A 241 3.30 -7.90 -3.28
CA SER A 241 1.95 -7.91 -3.87
C SER A 241 1.71 -9.13 -4.77
N MET A 242 2.71 -9.55 -5.55
CA MET A 242 2.64 -10.76 -6.37
C MET A 242 2.44 -12.02 -5.51
N VAL A 243 3.23 -12.18 -4.44
CA VAL A 243 3.10 -13.30 -3.50
C VAL A 243 1.72 -13.30 -2.84
N GLY A 244 1.23 -12.14 -2.40
CA GLY A 244 -0.12 -12.00 -1.84
C GLY A 244 -1.24 -12.33 -2.83
N ALA A 245 -1.06 -12.00 -4.11
CA ALA A 245 -2.05 -12.31 -5.14
C ALA A 245 -2.04 -13.80 -5.50
N ILE A 246 -0.86 -14.40 -5.67
CA ILE A 246 -0.71 -15.84 -5.95
C ILE A 246 -1.25 -16.68 -4.79
N SER A 247 -1.14 -16.21 -3.54
CA SER A 247 -1.71 -16.92 -2.40
C SER A 247 -3.23 -16.77 -2.34
N MET A 248 -3.78 -15.56 -2.43
CA MET A 248 -5.21 -15.35 -2.20
C MET A 248 -6.09 -15.65 -3.41
N PHE A 249 -5.60 -15.51 -4.63
CA PHE A 249 -6.41 -15.75 -5.82
C PHE A 249 -6.95 -17.19 -5.90
N PRO A 250 -6.15 -18.27 -5.71
CA PRO A 250 -6.68 -19.63 -5.67
C PRO A 250 -7.62 -19.86 -4.48
N LEU A 251 -7.30 -19.30 -3.31
CA LEU A 251 -8.12 -19.44 -2.09
C LEU A 251 -9.54 -18.88 -2.28
N VAL A 252 -9.63 -17.71 -2.91
CA VAL A 252 -10.90 -17.01 -3.15
C VAL A 252 -11.61 -17.57 -4.38
N SER A 253 -10.92 -17.73 -5.50
CA SER A 253 -11.54 -17.97 -6.82
C SER A 253 -11.66 -19.43 -7.21
N VAL A 254 -10.75 -20.29 -6.73
CA VAL A 254 -10.71 -21.72 -7.10
C VAL A 254 -11.30 -22.58 -5.98
N TYR A 255 -10.80 -22.42 -4.75
CA TYR A 255 -11.26 -23.19 -3.60
C TYR A 255 -12.58 -22.67 -3.02
N GLY A 256 -12.94 -21.41 -3.30
CA GLY A 256 -14.19 -20.81 -2.81
C GLY A 256 -14.30 -20.82 -1.28
N LEU A 257 -13.17 -20.69 -0.57
CA LEU A 257 -13.13 -20.77 0.90
C LEU A 257 -14.01 -19.71 1.58
N PHE A 258 -14.19 -18.58 0.91
CA PHE A 258 -15.05 -17.50 1.38
C PHE A 258 -16.41 -17.60 0.69
N LYS A 259 -17.48 -17.77 1.48
CA LYS A 259 -18.85 -17.69 0.98
C LYS A 259 -19.41 -16.31 1.23
N SER A 260 -19.80 -15.61 0.16
CA SER A 260 -20.53 -14.35 0.32
C SER A 260 -21.93 -14.64 0.88
N GLY A 261 -22.33 -13.90 1.90
CA GLY A 261 -23.72 -13.88 2.36
C GLY A 261 -24.62 -13.21 1.31
N ASP A 262 -25.72 -13.87 0.96
CA ASP A 262 -26.83 -13.27 0.21
C ASP A 262 -27.55 -12.25 1.12
N ALA A 263 -27.59 -10.99 0.69
CA ALA A 263 -28.21 -9.90 1.44
C ALA A 263 -29.73 -10.10 1.64
N CYS A 264 -30.37 -10.94 0.82
CA CYS A 264 -31.82 -11.15 0.83
C CYS A 264 -32.25 -12.42 1.55
N ASN A 265 -31.46 -13.51 1.50
CA ASN A 265 -31.85 -14.82 2.05
C ASN A 265 -30.93 -15.36 3.16
N THR A 266 -29.80 -14.72 3.48
CA THR A 266 -28.93 -15.23 4.55
C THR A 266 -29.59 -15.04 5.90
N LYS A 267 -30.07 -16.14 6.47
CA LYS A 267 -30.53 -16.20 7.87
C LYS A 267 -29.42 -16.78 8.73
N CYS A 268 -28.81 -15.93 9.53
CA CYS A 268 -27.85 -16.37 10.55
C CYS A 268 -28.61 -16.83 11.79
N PRO A 269 -28.25 -17.98 12.39
CA PRO A 269 -28.79 -18.36 13.69
C PRO A 269 -28.36 -17.33 14.74
N MET A 270 -29.29 -16.97 15.63
CA MET A 270 -29.04 -16.08 16.77
C MET A 270 -28.19 -16.76 17.84
#